data_AF-A0A3N4HRB5-F1
#
_entry.id   AF-A0A3N4HRB5-F1
#
_cell.length_a   1.000
_cell.length_b   1.000
_cell.length_c   1.000
_cell.angle_alpha   90.00
_cell.angle_beta   90.00
_cell.angle_gamma   90.00
#
_symmetry.space_group_name_H-M   'P 1'
#
loop_
_entity.id
_entity.type
_entity.pdbx_description
1 polymer ?
#
loop_
_entity_poly.entity_id
_entity_poly.type
_entity_poly.pdbx_seq_one_letter_code
_entity_poly.pdbx_strand_id
1 'polypeptide(L)'
;MSDQQASKSSRTRSAPLQEDAEKENRNPGNVGLSTAKEEEKFAFGMELKDTGLTYAERFPASTPARTAVHKVQQGFRKRLLSGIGLDIDTSPVSGSERVDEGVFEVVRSRGTIGDIGRDVLVSYEPDDPSTSFFQEKYKQERNLQELMLEQIAENKKAIAALTSTVASLTSKTSELELRLEIEEDEKTEMRKELAKLLQDVKDLTLDKDQKGRVIASLRCELDNLRALDTHKELQAAKRTISRLEEEVAELKVEGEKSAAYRNRMVPVHNSLRNRGLVDYARDAIAKKVGGGKYKSWNDLLEDKGRSAAVNAMKRAMDTEVVEGWDGSNDEFVNFVVARTTAAREKGNCAAHNFSRKEVLKAVSMDTSADRPKLQVVAQFVDREDAWWEGTGEDALLEEIEEGGEFFD
;
A
#
# COMPACT_ATOMS: atom_id res chain seq x y z
N MET A 1 36.85 -42.93 -25.21
CA MET A 1 37.26 -43.19 -23.82
C MET A 1 36.44 -42.27 -22.95
N SER A 2 35.77 -42.86 -21.96
CA SER A 2 34.98 -42.25 -20.87
C SER A 2 33.69 -41.50 -21.24
N ASP A 3 32.58 -41.65 -20.53
CA ASP A 3 32.10 -42.67 -19.60
C ASP A 3 30.57 -42.51 -19.52
N GLN A 4 29.86 -43.64 -19.51
CA GLN A 4 28.45 -43.73 -19.16
C GLN A 4 28.31 -43.94 -17.64
N GLN A 5 27.08 -43.70 -17.16
CA GLN A 5 26.49 -44.13 -15.89
C GLN A 5 26.82 -43.32 -14.63
N ALA A 6 25.77 -42.75 -14.03
CA ALA A 6 25.24 -43.25 -12.75
C ALA A 6 23.98 -42.49 -12.34
N SER A 7 22.86 -43.20 -12.35
CA SER A 7 21.65 -42.93 -11.59
C SER A 7 21.87 -43.34 -10.13
N LYS A 8 21.36 -42.52 -9.20
CA LYS A 8 20.74 -42.85 -7.88
C LYS A 8 20.86 -41.66 -6.94
N SER A 9 19.74 -41.03 -6.61
CA SER A 9 19.57 -40.46 -5.27
C SER A 9 18.12 -40.60 -4.83
N SER A 10 18.02 -41.05 -3.59
CA SER A 10 16.91 -41.72 -2.95
C SER A 10 15.95 -40.74 -2.28
N ARG A 11 14.66 -41.13 -2.37
CA ARG A 11 13.58 -40.85 -1.42
C ARG A 11 14.04 -40.53 0.01
N THR A 12 13.56 -39.40 0.54
CA THR A 12 13.20 -39.26 1.95
C THR A 12 11.79 -38.69 2.05
N ARG A 13 10.93 -39.46 2.72
CA ARG A 13 9.57 -39.11 3.18
C ARG A 13 9.67 -38.02 4.26
N SER A 14 8.72 -37.09 4.24
CA SER A 14 8.18 -36.47 5.47
C SER A 14 6.68 -36.21 5.29
N ALA A 15 5.93 -36.56 6.33
CA ALA A 15 4.48 -36.60 6.42
C ALA A 15 3.82 -35.19 6.52
N PRO A 16 2.50 -35.07 6.30
CA PRO A 16 1.77 -33.82 6.47
C PRO A 16 1.28 -33.67 7.92
N LEU A 17 1.47 -32.47 8.47
CA LEU A 17 0.77 -32.00 9.68
C LEU A 17 -0.51 -31.29 9.25
N GLN A 18 -1.64 -31.77 9.75
CA GLN A 18 -2.87 -31.02 9.89
C GLN A 18 -2.69 -29.99 10.99
N GLU A 19 -3.18 -28.77 10.76
CA GLU A 19 -3.67 -27.94 11.86
C GLU A 19 -4.76 -27.00 11.34
N ASP A 20 -5.92 -27.14 11.98
CA ASP A 20 -7.10 -26.29 11.93
C ASP A 20 -6.78 -24.89 12.47
N ALA A 21 -7.41 -23.85 11.91
CA ALA A 21 -7.94 -22.72 12.69
C ALA A 21 -8.68 -21.71 11.79
N GLU A 22 -9.97 -21.57 12.08
CA GLU A 22 -10.66 -20.30 12.36
C GLU A 22 -10.57 -19.16 11.33
N LYS A 23 -11.68 -18.94 10.60
CA LYS A 23 -12.04 -17.61 10.08
C LYS A 23 -13.25 -17.08 10.83
N GLU A 24 -12.98 -16.31 11.88
CA GLU A 24 -13.94 -15.40 12.49
C GLU A 24 -14.12 -14.19 11.55
N ASN A 25 -15.36 -14.02 11.08
CA ASN A 25 -15.75 -13.02 10.11
C ASN A 25 -16.16 -11.74 10.88
N ARG A 26 -15.29 -10.73 10.93
CA ARG A 26 -15.64 -9.39 11.47
C ARG A 26 -15.59 -8.32 10.39
N ASN A 27 -16.80 -7.84 10.12
CA ASN A 27 -17.22 -6.69 9.34
C ASN A 27 -16.51 -5.40 9.81
N PRO A 28 -15.98 -4.54 8.91
CA PRO A 28 -15.64 -3.18 9.27
C PRO A 28 -16.50 -2.15 8.51
N GLY A 29 -16.88 -1.09 9.22
CA GLY A 29 -16.88 0.25 8.64
C GLY A 29 -18.23 0.88 8.35
N ASN A 30 -18.82 1.49 9.38
CA ASN A 30 -19.73 2.62 9.22
C ASN A 30 -19.32 3.71 10.22
N VAL A 31 -18.60 4.74 9.78
CA VAL A 31 -18.58 6.07 10.43
C VAL A 31 -18.27 7.12 9.36
N GLY A 32 -19.23 8.02 9.13
CA GLY A 32 -19.10 9.16 8.24
C GLY A 32 -18.21 10.26 8.82
N LEU A 33 -17.49 10.94 7.93
CA LEU A 33 -16.84 12.22 8.22
C LEU A 33 -17.78 13.36 7.82
N SER A 34 -18.22 14.10 8.84
CA SER A 34 -18.86 15.41 8.72
C SER A 34 -17.77 16.48 8.60
N THR A 35 -17.85 17.31 7.57
CA THR A 35 -17.03 18.50 7.38
C THR A 35 -17.76 19.70 7.98
N ALA A 36 -17.29 20.21 9.11
CA ALA A 36 -17.65 21.53 9.63
C ALA A 36 -16.43 22.45 9.53
N LYS A 37 -16.59 23.52 8.74
CA LYS A 37 -15.71 24.69 8.71
C LYS A 37 -16.04 25.54 9.94
N GLU A 38 -15.06 25.88 10.75
CA GLU A 38 -15.14 27.00 11.66
C GLU A 38 -14.01 27.99 11.35
N GLU A 39 -14.41 29.24 11.16
CA GLU A 39 -13.58 30.41 10.92
C GLU A 39 -13.04 30.92 12.27
N GLU A 40 -11.72 30.94 12.44
CA GLU A 40 -11.08 31.61 13.57
C GLU A 40 -11.03 33.13 13.32
N LYS A 41 -11.77 33.87 14.15
CA LYS A 41 -11.56 35.31 14.38
C LYS A 41 -10.36 35.50 15.30
N PHE A 42 -9.32 36.14 14.79
CA PHE A 42 -8.18 36.62 15.57
C PHE A 42 -8.62 37.82 16.44
N ALA A 43 -8.67 37.63 17.76
CA ALA A 43 -8.76 38.71 18.73
C ALA A 43 -7.41 38.82 19.46
N PHE A 44 -6.72 39.95 19.26
CA PHE A 44 -5.49 40.28 19.98
C PHE A 44 -5.85 40.69 21.42
N GLY A 45 -5.68 39.76 22.36
CA GLY A 45 -5.72 40.04 23.79
C GLY A 45 -4.39 39.63 24.42
N MET A 46 -3.54 40.59 24.74
CA MET A 46 -2.34 40.33 25.54
C MET A 46 -2.75 40.13 27.01
N GLU A 47 -2.90 38.86 27.43
CA GLU A 47 -2.80 38.48 28.85
C GLU A 47 -1.40 37.94 29.11
N LEU A 48 -0.59 38.69 29.87
CA LEU A 48 0.63 38.17 30.50
C LEU A 48 0.23 37.19 31.62
N LYS A 49 -0.02 35.93 31.25
CA LYS A 49 -0.09 34.82 32.19
C LYS A 49 1.30 34.21 32.32
N ASP A 50 1.95 34.50 33.46
CA ASP A 50 3.20 33.88 33.87
C ASP A 50 3.07 32.35 33.88
N THR A 51 3.72 31.69 32.93
CA THR A 51 3.71 30.24 32.71
C THR A 51 4.30 29.44 33.88
N GLY A 52 5.09 30.08 34.75
CA GLY A 52 5.58 29.46 35.99
C GLY A 52 4.52 29.31 37.08
N LEU A 53 3.48 30.16 37.07
CA LEU A 53 2.45 30.23 38.10
C LEU A 53 1.37 29.16 37.92
N THR A 54 1.02 28.86 36.67
CA THR A 54 0.04 27.82 36.30
C THR A 54 0.53 26.40 36.61
N TYR A 55 1.85 26.19 36.69
CA TYR A 55 2.43 24.89 37.01
C TYR A 55 2.40 24.59 38.51
N ALA A 56 2.55 25.61 39.36
CA ALA A 56 2.57 25.47 40.82
C ALA A 56 1.18 25.21 41.42
N GLU A 57 0.11 25.69 40.78
CA GLU A 57 -1.28 25.48 41.22
C GLU A 57 -1.77 24.03 41.09
N ARG A 58 -1.08 23.22 40.27
CA ARG A 58 -1.37 21.78 40.08
C ARG A 58 -0.90 20.90 41.23
N PHE A 59 -0.10 21.42 42.17
CA PHE A 59 0.35 20.65 43.33
C PHE A 59 -0.67 20.73 44.49
N PRO A 60 -0.90 19.63 45.24
CA PRO A 60 -1.77 19.63 46.41
C PRO A 60 -1.36 20.68 47.45
N ALA A 61 -2.33 21.31 48.11
CA ALA A 61 -2.15 22.46 49.00
C ALA A 61 -1.11 22.25 50.13
N SER A 62 -0.77 21.01 50.47
CA SER A 62 0.13 20.62 51.56
C SER A 62 1.58 20.36 51.13
N THR A 63 1.95 20.60 49.86
CA THR A 63 3.33 20.30 49.41
C THR A 63 4.31 21.45 49.67
N PRO A 64 5.54 21.17 50.17
CA PRO A 64 6.57 22.17 50.40
C PRO A 64 6.88 23.06 49.19
N ALA A 65 6.74 22.51 47.98
CA ALA A 65 6.92 23.25 46.73
C ALA A 65 5.91 24.39 46.55
N ARG A 66 4.62 24.16 46.87
CA ARG A 66 3.58 25.20 46.78
C ARG A 66 3.77 26.26 47.86
N THR A 67 4.18 25.86 49.07
CA THR A 67 4.54 26.80 50.15
C THR A 67 5.75 27.67 49.79
N ALA A 68 6.77 27.10 49.13
CA ALA A 68 7.94 27.84 48.67
C ALA A 68 7.58 28.88 47.59
N VAL A 69 6.76 28.50 46.60
CA VAL A 69 6.26 29.43 45.57
C VAL A 69 5.45 30.56 46.20
N HIS A 70 4.59 30.27 47.18
CA HIS A 70 3.78 31.28 47.86
C HIS A 70 4.64 32.26 48.69
N LYS A 71 5.73 31.79 49.31
CA LYS A 71 6.69 32.64 50.05
C LYS A 71 7.48 33.55 49.11
N VAL A 72 7.89 33.04 47.93
CA VAL A 72 8.56 33.85 46.91
C VAL A 72 7.62 34.93 46.37
N GLN A 73 6.35 34.60 46.12
CA GLN A 73 5.34 35.59 45.72
C GLN A 73 5.13 36.67 46.77
N GLN A 74 5.00 36.31 48.06
CA GLN A 74 4.85 37.29 49.12
C GLN A 74 6.09 38.18 49.27
N GLY A 75 7.29 37.61 49.14
CA GLY A 75 8.54 38.35 49.16
C GLY A 75 8.69 39.32 47.98
N PHE A 76 8.29 38.89 46.78
CA PHE A 76 8.33 39.74 45.59
C PHE A 76 7.30 40.87 45.68
N ARG A 77 6.07 40.57 46.11
CA ARG A 77 5.01 41.58 46.30
C ARG A 77 5.36 42.59 47.39
N LYS A 78 6.03 42.16 48.47
CA LYS A 78 6.53 43.04 49.53
C LYS A 78 7.63 43.98 49.03
N ARG A 79 8.56 43.50 48.21
CA ARG A 79 9.60 44.36 47.59
C ARG A 79 9.01 45.34 46.59
N LEU A 80 8.04 44.90 45.79
CA LEU A 80 7.40 45.73 44.78
C LEU A 80 6.59 46.86 45.44
N LEU A 81 5.90 46.60 46.55
CA LEU A 81 5.16 47.61 47.31
C LEU A 81 6.09 48.55 48.13
N SER A 82 7.19 48.03 48.67
CA SER A 82 8.22 48.84 49.34
C SER A 82 8.92 49.80 48.36
N GLY A 83 9.13 49.38 47.10
CA GLY A 83 9.73 50.21 46.05
C GLY A 83 8.87 51.40 45.58
N ILE A 84 7.55 51.39 45.85
CA ILE A 84 6.63 52.52 45.60
C ILE A 84 6.24 53.26 46.89
N GLY A 85 6.96 53.02 48.00
CA GLY A 85 6.76 53.74 49.26
C GLY A 85 5.53 53.32 50.06
N LEU A 86 4.92 52.16 49.76
CA LEU A 86 3.81 51.58 50.51
C LEU A 86 4.32 50.44 51.39
N ASP A 87 4.73 50.77 52.63
CA ASP A 87 4.98 49.76 53.66
C ASP A 87 3.64 49.32 54.26
N ILE A 88 3.15 48.16 53.84
CA ILE A 88 1.98 47.51 54.47
C ILE A 88 2.50 46.65 55.61
N ASP A 89 2.64 47.26 56.79
CA ASP A 89 2.82 46.51 58.02
C ASP A 89 1.44 46.03 58.51
N THR A 90 1.27 44.72 58.58
CA THR A 90 0.03 44.11 59.09
C THR A 90 0.17 43.93 60.60
N SER A 91 -0.21 44.97 61.35
CA SER A 91 -0.67 44.84 62.74
C SER A 91 -1.71 45.93 63.07
N PRO A 92 -2.72 45.63 63.89
CA PRO A 92 -3.98 46.35 63.88
C PRO A 92 -4.02 47.55 64.84
N VAL A 93 -4.61 48.65 64.34
CA VAL A 93 -5.49 49.63 65.00
C VAL A 93 -5.11 50.08 66.43
N SER A 94 -4.78 51.38 66.58
CA SER A 94 -5.66 52.36 67.28
C SER A 94 -5.03 53.74 67.44
N GLY A 95 -5.82 54.79 67.24
CA GLY A 95 -5.58 56.17 67.74
C GLY A 95 -5.00 57.11 66.69
N SER A 96 -5.78 57.94 66.00
CA SER A 96 -6.27 59.25 66.48
C SER A 96 -5.12 60.22 66.78
N GLU A 97 -4.81 61.13 65.85
CA GLU A 97 -5.00 62.58 66.03
C GLU A 97 -4.53 63.38 64.81
N ARG A 98 -5.31 64.41 64.48
CA ARG A 98 -4.93 65.53 63.60
C ARG A 98 -3.86 66.38 64.31
N VAL A 99 -3.04 67.11 63.55
CA VAL A 99 -2.89 68.59 63.57
C VAL A 99 -1.74 69.00 62.63
N ASP A 100 -1.93 70.19 62.07
CA ASP A 100 -1.13 70.97 61.11
C ASP A 100 0.32 71.35 61.51
N GLU A 101 1.00 71.94 60.53
CA GLU A 101 2.02 73.00 60.60
C GLU A 101 3.47 72.70 61.05
N GLY A 102 4.39 72.92 60.11
CA GLY A 102 5.53 73.83 60.32
C GLY A 102 6.87 73.26 60.84
N VAL A 103 7.94 73.86 60.29
CA VAL A 103 9.30 73.98 60.86
C VAL A 103 10.23 72.76 60.74
N PHE A 104 11.31 72.90 59.95
CA PHE A 104 12.69 72.91 60.46
C PHE A 104 13.68 73.36 59.39
N GLU A 105 13.91 74.67 59.38
CA GLU A 105 15.13 75.33 58.96
C GLU A 105 16.01 75.48 60.22
N VAL A 106 17.16 74.79 60.35
CA VAL A 106 18.24 75.16 61.30
C VAL A 106 19.62 74.67 60.80
N VAL A 107 20.41 75.64 60.34
CA VAL A 107 21.81 75.97 60.70
C VAL A 107 22.86 74.87 60.75
N ARG A 108 23.87 75.00 59.87
CA ARG A 108 25.29 75.02 60.30
C ARG A 108 26.11 76.03 59.48
N SER A 109 26.02 77.28 59.92
CA SER A 109 27.08 78.26 59.81
C SER A 109 28.14 78.00 60.90
N ARG A 110 29.38 77.76 60.48
CA ARG A 110 30.58 78.03 61.28
C ARG A 110 31.68 78.48 60.33
N GLY A 111 31.91 79.78 60.30
CA GLY A 111 33.18 80.32 59.83
C GLY A 111 34.30 79.98 60.80
N THR A 112 35.53 80.02 60.32
CA THR A 112 36.69 80.52 61.08
C THR A 112 37.78 80.94 60.09
N ILE A 113 38.09 82.23 60.10
CA ILE A 113 39.38 82.82 60.52
C ILE A 113 40.43 82.77 59.41
N GLY A 114 40.61 83.91 58.75
CA GLY A 114 41.67 84.11 57.78
C GLY A 114 41.80 85.54 57.23
N ASP A 115 41.30 86.56 57.95
CA ASP A 115 41.59 87.96 57.67
C ASP A 115 41.90 88.65 59.00
N ILE A 116 43.18 88.66 59.37
CA ILE A 116 43.69 89.52 60.43
C ILE A 116 44.35 90.70 59.75
N GLY A 117 43.75 91.88 59.94
CA GLY A 117 44.24 93.15 59.45
C GLY A 117 45.68 93.41 59.89
N ARG A 118 46.52 93.76 58.91
CA ARG A 118 47.74 94.52 59.14
C ARG A 118 47.35 95.97 59.31
N ASP A 119 47.04 96.36 60.53
CA ASP A 119 47.13 97.75 60.97
C ASP A 119 47.67 97.75 62.41
N VAL A 120 48.39 98.81 62.75
CA VAL A 120 49.12 99.07 64.01
C VAL A 120 50.61 98.65 63.96
N LEU A 121 51.40 99.38 63.17
CA LEU A 121 52.82 99.61 63.43
C LEU A 121 52.91 100.82 64.39
N VAL A 122 52.92 100.55 65.70
CA VAL A 122 53.36 101.55 66.69
C VAL A 122 54.89 101.63 66.60
N SER A 123 55.40 102.79 66.24
CA SER A 123 56.81 103.16 66.40
C SER A 123 57.15 103.18 67.89
N TYR A 124 57.98 102.24 68.34
CA TYR A 124 58.58 102.24 69.66
C TYR A 124 60.10 102.22 69.49
N GLU A 125 60.73 103.39 69.66
CA GLU A 125 62.17 103.52 69.85
C GLU A 125 62.49 103.30 71.34
N PRO A 126 63.40 102.39 71.71
CA PRO A 126 63.93 102.33 73.06
C PRO A 126 65.44 102.58 73.09
N ASP A 127 65.82 103.70 73.70
CA ASP A 127 67.14 103.95 74.26
C ASP A 127 67.28 103.18 75.60
N ASP A 128 67.69 101.90 75.59
CA ASP A 128 68.41 101.23 76.70
C ASP A 128 68.72 99.72 76.42
N PRO A 129 69.79 99.12 77.00
CA PRO A 129 70.38 97.84 76.60
C PRO A 129 69.66 96.57 77.12
N SER A 130 68.36 96.67 77.43
CA SER A 130 67.49 95.49 77.69
C SER A 130 66.77 94.98 76.44
N THR A 131 67.01 95.62 75.29
CA THR A 131 66.44 95.36 73.95
C THR A 131 66.91 94.05 73.29
N SER A 132 68.03 93.47 73.75
CA SER A 132 68.56 92.21 73.21
C SER A 132 67.62 91.02 73.41
N PHE A 133 66.98 90.89 74.58
CA PHE A 133 66.12 89.75 74.90
C PHE A 133 64.81 89.76 74.07
N PHE A 134 64.19 90.93 73.91
CA PHE A 134 62.97 91.08 73.14
C PHE A 134 63.22 90.95 71.64
N GLN A 135 64.33 91.48 71.10
CA GLN A 135 64.70 91.29 69.69
C GLN A 135 64.99 89.81 69.36
N GLU A 136 65.67 89.08 70.25
CA GLU A 136 65.92 87.64 70.10
C GLU A 136 64.61 86.85 70.09
N LYS A 137 63.68 87.17 71.01
CA LYS A 137 62.36 86.53 71.09
C LYS A 137 61.50 86.81 69.86
N TYR A 138 61.46 88.06 69.39
CA TYR A 138 60.76 88.41 68.14
C TYR A 138 61.36 87.70 66.92
N LYS A 139 62.68 87.53 66.88
CA LYS A 139 63.36 86.78 65.81
C LYS A 139 63.02 85.29 65.86
N GLN A 140 62.97 84.70 67.06
CA GLN A 140 62.54 83.30 67.25
C GLN A 140 61.07 83.08 66.87
N GLU A 141 60.17 83.98 67.27
CA GLU A 141 58.75 83.92 66.90
C GLU A 141 58.56 84.07 65.38
N ARG A 142 59.33 84.96 64.74
CA ARG A 142 59.31 85.11 63.28
C ARG A 142 59.82 83.87 62.55
N ASN A 143 60.92 83.27 63.01
CA ASN A 143 61.45 82.03 62.46
C ASN A 143 60.47 80.87 62.64
N LEU A 144 59.79 80.78 63.79
CA LEU A 144 58.76 79.77 64.04
C LEU A 144 57.54 79.99 63.12
N GLN A 145 57.12 81.24 62.91
CA GLN A 145 56.05 81.58 61.97
C GLN A 145 56.42 81.23 60.53
N GLU A 146 57.66 81.51 60.09
CA GLU A 146 58.16 81.11 58.76
C GLU A 146 58.15 79.59 58.60
N LEU A 147 58.63 78.84 59.61
CA LEU A 147 58.63 77.37 59.58
C LEU A 147 57.21 76.78 59.58
N MET A 148 56.28 77.37 60.33
CA MET A 148 54.86 77.00 60.28
C MET A 148 54.23 77.31 58.92
N LEU A 149 54.56 78.46 58.31
CA LEU A 149 54.07 78.83 56.99
C LEU A 149 54.62 77.92 55.89
N GLU A 150 55.89 77.52 55.99
CA GLU A 150 56.52 76.56 55.09
C GLU A 150 55.86 75.18 55.21
N GLN A 151 55.63 74.70 56.43
CA GLN A 151 54.88 73.46 56.68
C GLN A 151 53.43 73.54 56.14
N ILE A 152 52.76 74.69 56.28
CA ILE A 152 51.42 74.91 55.72
C ILE A 152 51.47 74.87 54.20
N ALA A 153 52.48 75.47 53.57
CA ALA A 153 52.64 75.44 52.11
C ALA A 153 52.90 74.02 51.60
N GLU A 154 53.75 73.25 52.29
CA GLU A 154 54.04 71.86 51.94
C GLU A 154 52.82 70.95 52.15
N ASN A 155 52.09 71.13 53.25
CA ASN A 155 50.82 70.43 53.49
C ASN A 155 49.77 70.79 52.44
N LYS A 156 49.66 72.06 52.02
CA LYS A 156 48.77 72.48 50.92
C LYS A 156 49.14 71.78 49.61
N LYS A 157 50.44 71.66 49.32
CA LYS A 157 50.93 70.95 48.14
C LYS A 157 50.59 69.45 48.20
N ALA A 158 50.77 68.82 49.37
CA ALA A 158 50.39 67.41 49.59
C ALA A 158 48.88 67.20 49.45
N ILE A 159 48.06 68.10 50.01
CA ILE A 159 46.59 68.09 49.87
C ILE A 159 46.19 68.20 48.40
N ALA A 160 46.80 69.11 47.64
CA ALA A 160 46.51 69.27 46.21
C ALA A 160 46.87 68.00 45.42
N ALA A 161 48.03 67.39 45.69
CA ALA A 161 48.45 66.15 45.06
C ALA A 161 47.50 64.98 45.39
N LEU A 162 47.14 64.81 46.67
CA LEU A 162 46.17 63.81 47.11
C LEU A 162 44.80 64.03 46.46
N THR A 163 44.32 65.27 46.40
CA THR A 163 43.04 65.61 45.76
C THR A 163 43.03 65.22 44.28
N SER A 164 44.15 65.46 43.57
CA SER A 164 44.31 65.01 42.18
C SER A 164 44.31 63.48 42.06
N THR A 165 44.98 62.76 42.95
CA THR A 165 44.97 61.29 42.94
C THR A 165 43.58 60.73 43.24
N VAL A 166 42.84 61.31 44.18
CA VAL A 166 41.46 60.92 44.50
C VAL A 166 40.57 61.13 43.27
N ALA A 167 40.64 62.30 42.62
CA ALA A 167 39.85 62.56 41.40
C ALA A 167 40.16 61.54 40.28
N SER A 168 41.43 61.19 40.07
CA SER A 168 41.82 60.17 39.08
C SER A 168 41.32 58.77 39.43
N LEU A 169 41.41 58.37 40.70
CA LEU A 169 40.90 57.07 41.16
C LEU A 169 39.38 56.98 41.08
N THR A 170 38.66 58.05 41.43
CA THR A 170 37.20 58.13 41.26
C THR A 170 36.83 57.96 39.80
N SER A 171 37.52 58.65 38.88
CA SER A 171 37.28 58.50 37.44
C SER A 171 37.54 57.07 36.94
N LYS A 172 38.62 56.41 37.39
CA LYS A 172 38.89 55.01 37.04
C LYS A 172 37.86 54.05 37.63
N THR A 173 37.35 54.33 38.83
CA THR A 173 36.33 53.51 39.47
C THR A 173 35.04 53.56 38.65
N SER A 174 34.59 54.75 38.25
CA SER A 174 33.42 54.90 37.38
C SER A 174 33.59 54.25 36.01
N GLU A 175 34.80 54.28 35.42
CA GLU A 175 35.08 53.58 34.15
C GLU A 175 34.99 52.05 34.31
N LEU A 176 35.53 51.50 35.41
CA LEU A 176 35.46 50.07 35.70
C LEU A 176 34.03 49.61 36.00
N GLU A 177 33.24 50.43 36.71
CA GLU A 177 31.82 50.16 36.94
C GLU A 177 31.04 50.08 35.62
N LEU A 178 31.28 51.01 34.69
CA LEU A 178 30.66 50.98 33.37
C LEU A 178 31.08 49.76 32.55
N ARG A 179 32.37 49.38 32.58
CA ARG A 179 32.85 48.16 31.89
C ARG A 179 32.22 46.90 32.48
N LEU A 180 32.07 46.84 33.80
CA LEU A 180 31.42 45.71 34.47
C LEU A 180 29.95 45.59 34.04
N GLU A 181 29.22 46.71 33.95
CA GLU A 181 27.83 46.73 33.48
C GLU A 181 27.70 46.19 32.04
N ILE A 182 28.58 46.63 31.13
CA ILE A 182 28.62 46.15 29.73
C ILE A 182 28.90 44.64 29.68
N GLU A 183 29.89 44.16 30.44
CA GLU A 183 30.23 42.72 30.47
C GLU A 183 29.10 41.87 31.07
N GLU A 184 28.37 42.39 32.07
CA GLU A 184 27.19 41.74 32.62
C GLU A 184 26.06 41.66 31.59
N ASP A 185 25.80 42.72 30.85
CA ASP A 185 24.84 42.74 29.76
C ASP A 185 25.20 41.73 28.65
N GLU A 186 26.44 41.74 28.17
CA GLU A 186 26.93 40.76 27.18
C GLU A 186 26.79 39.31 27.67
N LYS A 187 27.08 39.07 28.95
CA LYS A 187 26.91 37.75 29.57
C LYS A 187 25.44 37.33 29.64
N THR A 188 24.52 38.26 29.90
CA THR A 188 23.08 37.92 29.87
C THR A 188 22.61 37.61 28.46
N GLU A 189 23.10 38.32 27.45
CA GLU A 189 22.72 38.08 26.06
C GLU A 189 23.26 36.75 25.55
N MET A 190 24.53 36.44 25.80
CA MET A 190 25.11 35.13 25.49
C MET A 190 24.35 33.97 26.15
N ARG A 191 23.82 34.16 27.38
CA ARG A 191 22.97 33.15 28.04
C ARG A 191 21.64 32.95 27.33
N LYS A 192 21.02 34.02 26.80
CA LYS A 192 19.79 33.92 26.00
C LYS A 192 20.05 33.19 24.68
N GLU A 193 21.14 33.52 24.00
CA GLU A 193 21.55 32.85 22.76
C GLU A 193 21.82 31.35 23.00
N LEU A 194 22.54 31.01 24.07
CA LEU A 194 22.80 29.62 24.45
C LEU A 194 21.50 28.86 24.74
N ALA A 195 20.55 29.48 25.45
CA ALA A 195 19.25 28.88 25.73
C ALA A 195 18.45 28.62 24.44
N LYS A 196 18.49 29.55 23.48
CA LYS A 196 17.86 29.37 22.17
C LYS A 196 18.52 28.23 21.39
N LEU A 197 19.85 28.18 21.35
CA LEU A 197 20.58 27.13 20.64
C LEU A 197 20.28 25.73 21.21
N LEU A 198 20.19 25.61 22.55
CA LEU A 198 19.83 24.36 23.22
C LEU A 198 18.41 23.92 22.87
N GLN A 199 17.49 24.87 22.73
CA GLN A 199 16.13 24.58 22.29
C GLN A 199 16.10 24.10 20.84
N ASP A 200 16.83 24.76 19.93
CA ASP A 200 16.93 24.34 18.53
C ASP A 200 17.53 22.93 18.38
N VAL A 201 18.56 22.59 19.17
CA VAL A 201 19.15 21.23 19.20
C VAL A 201 18.13 20.18 19.66
N LYS A 202 17.30 20.52 20.65
CA LYS A 202 16.24 19.62 21.15
C LYS A 202 15.19 19.36 20.07
N ASP A 203 14.76 20.41 19.38
CA ASP A 203 13.74 20.32 18.34
C ASP A 203 14.25 19.54 17.11
N LEU A 204 15.51 19.78 16.70
CA LEU A 204 16.17 19.01 15.65
C LEU A 204 16.34 17.53 16.01
N THR A 205 16.61 17.22 17.28
CA THR A 205 16.72 15.83 17.76
C THR A 205 15.37 15.12 17.67
N LEU A 206 14.29 15.79 18.06
CA LEU A 206 12.93 15.25 17.95
C LEU A 206 12.52 15.02 16.49
N ASP A 207 12.80 15.97 15.59
CA ASP A 207 12.55 15.84 14.16
C ASP A 207 13.34 14.69 13.53
N LYS A 208 14.62 14.54 13.90
CA LYS A 208 15.47 13.41 13.48
C LYS A 208 14.85 12.07 13.89
N ASP A 209 14.40 11.94 15.13
CA ASP A 209 13.80 10.70 15.63
C ASP A 209 12.48 10.38 14.93
N GLN A 210 11.66 11.40 14.65
CA GLN A 210 10.42 11.25 13.89
C GLN A 210 10.71 10.79 12.46
N LYS A 211 11.65 11.42 11.76
CA LYS A 211 12.09 11.00 10.42
C LYS A 211 12.66 9.59 10.43
N GLY A 212 13.41 9.22 11.47
CA GLY A 212 13.91 7.86 11.67
C GLY A 212 12.79 6.82 11.73
N ARG A 213 11.71 7.11 12.46
CA ARG A 213 10.51 6.25 12.52
C ARG A 213 9.81 6.13 11.17
N VAL A 214 9.66 7.23 10.43
CA VAL A 214 9.07 7.22 9.07
C VAL A 214 9.90 6.36 8.12
N ILE A 215 11.23 6.51 8.13
CA ILE A 215 12.14 5.70 7.30
C ILE A 215 12.00 4.21 7.64
N ALA A 216 11.92 3.85 8.92
CA ALA A 216 11.75 2.46 9.33
C ALA A 216 10.41 1.88 8.84
N SER A 217 9.32 2.64 8.93
CA SER A 217 8.00 2.24 8.42
C SER A 217 8.02 2.02 6.91
N LEU A 218 8.59 2.96 6.14
CA LEU A 218 8.68 2.86 4.69
C LEU A 218 9.54 1.68 4.23
N ARG A 219 10.61 1.35 4.97
CA ARG A 219 11.40 0.14 4.70
C ARG A 219 10.58 -1.13 4.88
N CYS A 220 9.77 -1.22 5.95
CA CYS A 220 8.88 -2.37 6.15
C CYS A 220 7.83 -2.47 5.04
N GLU A 221 7.26 -1.35 4.61
CA GLU A 221 6.31 -1.33 3.49
C GLU A 221 6.96 -1.77 2.18
N LEU A 222 8.17 -1.29 1.89
CA LEU A 222 8.95 -1.72 0.73
C LEU A 222 9.26 -3.22 0.76
N ASP A 223 9.65 -3.75 1.91
CA ASP A 223 9.93 -5.17 2.07
C ASP A 223 8.65 -6.02 1.92
N ASN A 224 7.52 -5.56 2.43
CA ASN A 224 6.21 -6.19 2.21
C ASN A 224 5.81 -6.17 0.72
N LEU A 225 6.03 -5.06 0.03
CA LEU A 225 5.76 -4.95 -1.41
C LEU A 225 6.70 -5.82 -2.25
N ARG A 226 7.96 -5.98 -1.84
CA ARG A 226 8.91 -6.91 -2.48
C ARG A 226 8.59 -8.37 -2.19
N ALA A 227 8.06 -8.65 -1.00
CA ALA A 227 7.57 -9.96 -0.61
C ALA A 227 6.22 -10.27 -1.27
N LEU A 228 5.51 -9.27 -1.79
CA LEU A 228 4.27 -9.45 -2.52
C LEU A 228 4.55 -10.34 -3.74
N ASP A 229 3.92 -11.51 -3.73
CA ASP A 229 4.25 -12.71 -4.49
C ASP A 229 3.99 -12.61 -6.01
N THR A 230 3.96 -11.40 -6.56
CA THR A 230 3.78 -11.07 -7.98
C THR A 230 4.70 -11.88 -8.90
N HIS A 231 5.93 -12.17 -8.47
CA HIS A 231 6.84 -13.03 -9.23
C HIS A 231 6.40 -14.50 -9.22
N LYS A 232 5.95 -15.02 -8.06
CA LYS A 232 5.45 -16.40 -7.97
C LYS A 232 4.14 -16.56 -8.73
N GLU A 233 3.23 -15.59 -8.62
CA GLU A 233 1.97 -15.56 -9.37
C GLU A 233 2.22 -15.51 -10.88
N LEU A 234 3.17 -14.67 -11.33
CA LEU A 234 3.57 -14.62 -12.74
C LEU A 234 4.17 -15.94 -13.24
N GLN A 235 5.02 -16.58 -12.44
CA GLN A 235 5.60 -17.88 -12.79
C GLN A 235 4.54 -19.00 -12.83
N ALA A 236 3.59 -18.98 -11.90
CA ALA A 236 2.46 -19.91 -11.90
C ALA A 236 1.57 -19.70 -13.13
N ALA A 237 1.24 -18.46 -13.46
CA ALA A 237 0.47 -18.12 -14.65
C ALA A 237 1.18 -18.58 -15.95
N LYS A 238 2.49 -18.36 -16.06
CA LYS A 238 3.28 -18.84 -17.21
C LYS A 238 3.21 -20.36 -17.37
N ARG A 239 3.32 -21.12 -16.28
CA ARG A 239 3.19 -22.59 -16.33
C ARG A 239 1.80 -23.03 -16.77
N THR A 240 0.75 -22.35 -16.30
CA THR A 240 -0.62 -22.65 -16.72
C THR A 240 -0.84 -22.36 -18.20
N ILE A 241 -0.29 -21.25 -18.72
CA ILE A 241 -0.35 -20.93 -20.15
C ILE A 241 0.32 -22.03 -20.97
N SER A 242 1.55 -22.43 -20.65
CA SER A 242 2.25 -23.49 -21.39
C SER A 242 1.48 -24.81 -21.39
N ARG A 243 0.89 -25.21 -20.26
CA ARG A 243 0.07 -26.43 -20.18
C ARG A 243 -1.15 -26.35 -21.09
N LEU A 244 -1.83 -25.20 -21.12
CA LEU A 244 -3.02 -25.02 -21.96
C LEU A 244 -2.66 -24.96 -23.46
N GLU A 245 -1.50 -24.40 -23.80
CA GLU A 245 -1.00 -24.40 -25.18
C GLU A 245 -0.73 -25.83 -25.68
N GLU A 246 -0.16 -26.69 -24.84
CA GLU A 246 0.04 -28.12 -25.15
C GLU A 246 -1.30 -28.85 -25.33
N GLU A 247 -2.25 -28.66 -24.41
CA GLU A 247 -3.58 -29.29 -24.47
C GLU A 247 -4.35 -28.87 -25.74
N VAL A 248 -4.26 -27.60 -26.14
CA VAL A 248 -4.86 -27.11 -27.39
C VAL A 248 -4.18 -27.72 -28.62
N ALA A 249 -2.86 -27.93 -28.59
CA ALA A 249 -2.15 -28.56 -29.69
C ALA A 249 -2.56 -30.03 -29.87
N GLU A 250 -2.67 -30.77 -28.77
CA GLU A 250 -3.14 -32.17 -28.77
C GLU A 250 -4.56 -32.29 -29.32
N LEU A 251 -5.49 -31.45 -28.83
CA LEU A 251 -6.87 -31.44 -29.29
C LEU A 251 -7.00 -31.08 -30.78
N LYS A 252 -6.13 -30.21 -31.30
CA LYS A 252 -6.09 -29.90 -32.75
C LYS A 252 -5.71 -31.12 -33.57
N VAL A 253 -4.64 -31.81 -33.16
CA VAL A 253 -4.20 -33.05 -33.85
C VAL A 253 -5.28 -34.11 -33.82
N GLU A 254 -5.95 -34.29 -32.68
CA GLU A 254 -7.04 -35.26 -32.54
C GLU A 254 -8.27 -34.87 -33.38
N GLY A 255 -8.60 -33.57 -33.41
CA GLY A 255 -9.65 -33.04 -34.27
C GLY A 255 -9.39 -33.29 -35.77
N GLU A 256 -8.12 -33.13 -36.20
CA GLU A 256 -7.70 -33.41 -37.58
C GLU A 256 -7.79 -34.91 -37.91
N LYS A 257 -7.36 -35.79 -37.01
CA LYS A 257 -7.51 -37.26 -37.17
C LYS A 257 -8.98 -37.66 -37.29
N SER A 258 -9.82 -37.16 -36.40
CA SER A 258 -11.27 -37.40 -36.41
C SER A 258 -11.95 -36.84 -37.68
N ALA A 259 -11.52 -35.68 -38.18
CA ALA A 259 -11.99 -35.13 -39.44
C ALA A 259 -11.56 -35.99 -40.64
N ALA A 260 -10.29 -36.42 -40.68
CA ALA A 260 -9.77 -37.29 -41.72
C ALA A 260 -10.49 -38.65 -41.76
N TYR A 261 -10.72 -39.25 -40.59
CA TYR A 261 -11.51 -40.48 -40.47
C TYR A 261 -12.92 -40.27 -41.00
N ARG A 262 -13.62 -39.22 -40.54
CA ARG A 262 -14.99 -38.94 -41.00
C ARG A 262 -15.06 -38.76 -42.51
N ASN A 263 -14.13 -38.01 -43.09
CA ASN A 263 -14.09 -37.76 -44.54
C ASN A 263 -13.80 -39.03 -45.35
N ARG A 264 -13.00 -39.96 -44.80
CA ARG A 264 -12.62 -41.20 -45.49
C ARG A 264 -13.67 -42.31 -45.33
N MET A 265 -14.12 -42.56 -44.10
CA MET A 265 -14.90 -43.76 -43.77
C MET A 265 -16.41 -43.54 -43.85
N VAL A 266 -16.93 -42.36 -43.49
CA VAL A 266 -18.39 -42.12 -43.51
C VAL A 266 -18.99 -42.31 -44.90
N PRO A 267 -18.39 -41.81 -46.01
CA PRO A 267 -18.91 -42.06 -47.34
C PRO A 267 -18.91 -43.55 -47.72
N VAL A 268 -17.88 -44.30 -47.29
CA VAL A 268 -17.78 -45.74 -47.54
C VAL A 268 -18.88 -46.48 -46.81
N HIS A 269 -19.07 -46.23 -45.50
CA HIS A 269 -20.13 -46.84 -44.71
C HIS A 269 -21.53 -46.47 -45.24
N ASN A 270 -21.75 -45.21 -45.60
CA ASN A 270 -23.03 -44.79 -46.19
C ASN A 270 -23.28 -45.46 -47.54
N SER A 271 -22.25 -45.61 -48.39
CA SER A 271 -22.37 -46.35 -49.65
C SER A 271 -22.73 -47.82 -49.40
N LEU A 272 -22.13 -48.47 -48.40
CA LEU A 272 -22.44 -49.86 -48.04
C LEU A 272 -23.87 -50.00 -47.51
N ARG A 273 -24.33 -49.09 -46.64
CA ARG A 273 -25.70 -49.05 -46.13
C ARG A 273 -26.73 -48.83 -47.24
N ASN A 274 -26.48 -47.88 -48.15
CA ASN A 274 -27.34 -47.59 -49.30
C ASN A 274 -27.37 -48.76 -50.30
N ARG A 275 -26.29 -49.55 -50.38
CA ARG A 275 -26.30 -50.82 -51.11
C ARG A 275 -27.12 -51.88 -50.38
N GLY A 276 -26.99 -52.02 -49.05
CA GLY A 276 -27.81 -52.92 -48.24
C GLY A 276 -29.31 -52.68 -48.43
N LEU A 277 -29.72 -51.41 -48.48
CA LEU A 277 -31.10 -51.03 -48.79
C LEU A 277 -31.62 -51.63 -50.11
N VAL A 278 -30.81 -51.53 -51.15
CA VAL A 278 -31.16 -52.03 -52.48
C VAL A 278 -31.25 -53.56 -52.48
N ASP A 279 -30.48 -54.24 -51.64
CA ASP A 279 -30.55 -55.69 -51.46
C ASP A 279 -31.87 -56.10 -50.79
N TYR A 280 -32.30 -55.39 -49.73
CA TYR A 280 -33.60 -55.64 -49.11
C TYR A 280 -34.74 -55.51 -50.12
N ALA A 281 -34.69 -54.49 -50.99
CA ALA A 281 -35.68 -54.31 -52.04
C ALA A 281 -35.66 -55.45 -53.07
N ARG A 282 -34.47 -55.93 -53.46
CA ARG A 282 -34.35 -57.08 -54.38
C ARG A 282 -34.92 -58.36 -53.76
N ASP A 283 -34.65 -58.61 -52.49
CA ASP A 283 -35.15 -59.79 -51.79
C ASP A 283 -36.66 -59.74 -51.61
N ALA A 284 -37.22 -58.56 -51.32
CA ALA A 284 -38.67 -58.34 -51.28
C ALA A 284 -39.32 -58.73 -52.61
N ILE A 285 -38.78 -58.24 -53.73
CA ILE A 285 -39.30 -58.57 -55.06
C ILE A 285 -39.09 -60.05 -55.39
N ALA A 286 -37.94 -60.64 -55.03
CA ALA A 286 -37.68 -62.06 -55.26
C ALA A 286 -38.69 -62.97 -54.51
N LYS A 287 -39.03 -62.62 -53.26
CA LYS A 287 -40.10 -63.27 -52.51
C LYS A 287 -41.44 -63.19 -53.25
N LYS A 288 -41.79 -62.03 -53.83
CA LYS A 288 -43.01 -61.89 -54.65
C LYS A 288 -43.00 -62.77 -55.90
N VAL A 289 -41.89 -62.80 -56.64
CA VAL A 289 -41.74 -63.63 -57.85
C VAL A 289 -42.03 -65.11 -57.58
N GLY A 290 -41.62 -65.61 -56.40
CA GLY A 290 -41.80 -67.00 -56.02
C GLY A 290 -43.03 -67.30 -55.17
N GLY A 291 -43.87 -66.30 -54.84
CA GLY A 291 -44.91 -66.47 -53.82
C GLY A 291 -44.35 -66.96 -52.47
N GLY A 292 -43.16 -66.50 -52.09
CA GLY A 292 -42.40 -66.96 -50.92
C GLY A 292 -41.45 -68.14 -51.17
N LYS A 293 -41.43 -68.73 -52.38
CA LYS A 293 -40.47 -69.81 -52.73
C LYS A 293 -39.00 -69.36 -52.62
N TYR A 294 -38.70 -68.14 -53.06
CA TYR A 294 -37.34 -67.58 -52.99
C TYR A 294 -37.25 -66.69 -51.75
N LYS A 295 -36.28 -66.95 -50.88
CA LYS A 295 -36.04 -66.13 -49.68
C LYS A 295 -35.18 -64.91 -49.98
N SER A 296 -34.33 -65.04 -51.01
CA SER A 296 -33.41 -63.99 -51.46
C SER A 296 -33.34 -63.88 -52.98
N TRP A 297 -32.77 -62.78 -53.46
CA TRP A 297 -32.37 -62.58 -54.85
C TRP A 297 -31.40 -63.66 -55.35
N ASN A 298 -30.51 -64.16 -54.49
CA ASN A 298 -29.57 -65.21 -54.86
C ASN A 298 -30.29 -66.53 -55.13
N ASP A 299 -31.29 -66.89 -54.34
CA ASP A 299 -32.10 -68.09 -54.57
C ASP A 299 -32.80 -68.02 -55.94
N LEU A 300 -33.30 -66.83 -56.31
CA LEU A 300 -33.93 -66.59 -57.60
C LEU A 300 -32.91 -66.66 -58.75
N LEU A 301 -31.69 -66.13 -58.54
CA LEU A 301 -30.59 -66.19 -59.49
C LEU A 301 -30.12 -67.62 -59.75
N GLU A 302 -29.98 -68.43 -58.72
CA GLU A 302 -29.55 -69.83 -58.83
C GLU A 302 -30.58 -70.67 -59.60
N ASP A 303 -31.87 -70.43 -59.38
CA ASP A 303 -32.95 -71.18 -60.04
C ASP A 303 -33.18 -70.77 -61.50
N LYS A 304 -33.11 -69.48 -61.83
CA LYS A 304 -33.50 -68.96 -63.17
C LYS A 304 -32.33 -68.41 -64.00
N GLY A 305 -31.20 -68.08 -63.38
CA GLY A 305 -30.13 -67.31 -64.01
C GLY A 305 -30.49 -65.82 -64.16
N ARG A 306 -29.46 -64.97 -64.32
CA ARG A 306 -29.58 -63.50 -64.24
C ARG A 306 -30.67 -62.90 -65.13
N SER A 307 -30.64 -63.17 -66.43
CA SER A 307 -31.59 -62.53 -67.38
C SER A 307 -33.04 -62.95 -67.12
N ALA A 308 -33.28 -64.23 -66.82
CA ALA A 308 -34.64 -64.71 -66.54
C ALA A 308 -35.13 -64.30 -65.14
N ALA A 309 -34.24 -64.17 -64.16
CA ALA A 309 -34.55 -63.62 -62.84
C ALA A 309 -34.99 -62.16 -62.94
N VAL A 310 -34.25 -61.31 -63.66
CA VAL A 310 -34.64 -59.90 -63.88
C VAL A 310 -35.98 -59.79 -64.59
N ASN A 311 -36.21 -60.55 -65.67
CA ASN A 311 -37.49 -60.55 -66.37
C ASN A 311 -38.65 -61.10 -65.51
N ALA A 312 -38.36 -61.99 -64.55
CA ALA A 312 -39.34 -62.46 -63.60
C ALA A 312 -39.69 -61.38 -62.57
N MET A 313 -38.70 -60.65 -62.05
CA MET A 313 -38.92 -59.50 -61.16
C MET A 313 -39.75 -58.41 -61.82
N LYS A 314 -39.43 -58.05 -63.07
CA LYS A 314 -40.19 -57.07 -63.86
C LYS A 314 -41.66 -57.46 -63.95
N ARG A 315 -41.94 -58.70 -64.37
CA ARG A 315 -43.30 -59.24 -64.44
C ARG A 315 -44.04 -59.28 -63.10
N ALA A 316 -43.33 -59.55 -62.01
CA ALA A 316 -43.92 -59.51 -60.67
C ALA A 316 -44.28 -58.08 -60.24
N MET A 317 -43.55 -57.08 -60.74
CA MET A 317 -43.80 -55.68 -60.47
C MET A 317 -44.76 -55.02 -61.48
N ASP A 318 -45.09 -55.64 -62.62
CA ASP A 318 -45.95 -55.05 -63.67
C ASP A 318 -47.33 -54.58 -63.17
N THR A 319 -47.86 -55.23 -62.12
CA THR A 319 -49.16 -54.89 -61.53
C THR A 319 -49.08 -53.97 -60.31
N GLU A 320 -47.87 -53.68 -59.82
CA GLU A 320 -47.69 -52.88 -58.61
C GLU A 320 -47.34 -51.44 -58.93
N VAL A 321 -47.92 -50.48 -58.21
CA VAL A 321 -47.46 -49.10 -58.28
C VAL A 321 -46.45 -48.87 -57.15
N VAL A 322 -45.21 -48.52 -57.52
CA VAL A 322 -44.20 -48.06 -56.56
C VAL A 322 -44.45 -46.58 -56.31
N GLU A 323 -45.14 -46.28 -55.20
CA GLU A 323 -45.48 -44.91 -54.83
C GLU A 323 -44.22 -44.03 -54.74
N GLY A 324 -44.26 -42.86 -55.37
CA GLY A 324 -43.14 -41.92 -55.39
C GLY A 324 -42.05 -42.22 -56.42
N TRP A 325 -42.11 -43.34 -57.15
CA TRP A 325 -41.22 -43.60 -58.28
C TRP A 325 -41.72 -42.86 -59.54
N ASP A 326 -40.85 -42.05 -60.15
CA ASP A 326 -41.17 -41.23 -61.33
C ASP A 326 -41.01 -42.00 -62.66
N GLY A 327 -40.36 -43.16 -62.62
CA GLY A 327 -40.11 -44.03 -63.77
C GLY A 327 -41.09 -45.20 -63.91
N SER A 328 -40.79 -46.09 -64.84
CA SER A 328 -41.49 -47.37 -64.96
C SER A 328 -41.07 -48.38 -63.89
N ASN A 329 -41.88 -49.39 -63.62
CA ASN A 329 -41.51 -50.51 -62.73
C ASN A 329 -40.29 -51.27 -63.27
N ASP A 330 -40.11 -51.29 -64.59
CA ASP A 330 -38.91 -51.79 -65.25
C ASP A 330 -37.67 -50.99 -64.85
N GLU A 331 -37.76 -49.66 -64.82
CA GLU A 331 -36.69 -48.78 -64.37
C GLU A 331 -36.41 -48.94 -62.88
N PHE A 332 -37.43 -49.19 -62.05
CA PHE A 332 -37.27 -49.51 -60.64
C PHE A 332 -36.50 -50.82 -60.45
N VAL A 333 -36.93 -51.90 -61.11
CA VAL A 333 -36.26 -53.21 -61.08
C VAL A 333 -34.82 -53.08 -61.61
N ASN A 334 -34.62 -52.35 -62.70
CA ASN A 334 -33.29 -52.10 -63.24
C ASN A 334 -32.42 -51.30 -62.25
N PHE A 335 -32.96 -50.31 -61.55
CA PHE A 335 -32.23 -49.54 -60.54
C PHE A 335 -31.75 -50.42 -59.38
N VAL A 336 -32.63 -51.27 -58.85
CA VAL A 336 -32.26 -52.15 -57.72
C VAL A 336 -31.33 -53.28 -58.16
N VAL A 337 -31.40 -53.75 -59.41
CA VAL A 337 -30.52 -54.79 -59.94
C VAL A 337 -29.17 -54.24 -60.40
N ALA A 338 -29.12 -53.03 -61.00
CA ALA A 338 -27.90 -52.46 -61.60
C ALA A 338 -26.76 -52.23 -60.59
N ARG A 339 -27.08 -52.12 -59.30
CA ARG A 339 -26.10 -51.91 -58.22
C ARG A 339 -25.48 -53.21 -57.67
N THR A 340 -25.63 -54.34 -58.37
CA THR A 340 -24.94 -55.61 -58.05
C THR A 340 -23.56 -55.70 -58.69
N THR A 341 -22.52 -55.95 -57.89
CA THR A 341 -21.16 -56.24 -58.37
C THR A 341 -20.85 -57.73 -58.27
N ALA A 342 -20.12 -58.29 -59.24
CA ALA A 342 -19.76 -59.71 -59.29
C ALA A 342 -18.92 -60.17 -58.08
N ALA A 343 -18.15 -59.26 -57.46
CA ALA A 343 -17.41 -59.54 -56.22
C ALA A 343 -18.34 -59.82 -55.02
N ARG A 344 -19.57 -59.30 -55.05
CA ARG A 344 -20.58 -59.48 -53.99
C ARG A 344 -21.36 -60.79 -54.16
N GLU A 345 -21.57 -61.24 -55.39
CA GLU A 345 -22.21 -62.54 -55.69
C GLU A 345 -21.38 -63.72 -55.14
N LYS A 346 -20.06 -63.54 -54.96
CA LYS A 346 -19.15 -64.54 -54.37
C LYS A 346 -18.87 -64.33 -52.87
N GLY A 347 -19.26 -63.19 -52.31
CA GLY A 347 -18.76 -62.68 -51.03
C GLY A 347 -19.85 -62.06 -50.16
N ASN A 348 -20.58 -62.93 -49.47
CA ASN A 348 -21.09 -62.75 -48.11
C ASN A 348 -22.35 -61.89 -47.83
N CYS A 349 -23.07 -62.38 -46.82
CA CYS A 349 -24.28 -61.94 -46.14
C CYS A 349 -24.22 -60.54 -45.48
N ALA A 350 -23.16 -59.75 -45.70
CA ALA A 350 -22.93 -58.48 -44.99
C ALA A 350 -23.87 -57.33 -45.41
N ALA A 351 -24.64 -57.50 -46.50
CA ALA A 351 -25.66 -56.54 -46.94
C ALA A 351 -26.80 -56.36 -45.92
N HIS A 352 -27.03 -57.39 -45.11
CA HIS A 352 -28.16 -57.48 -44.17
C HIS A 352 -27.77 -57.12 -42.74
N ASN A 353 -26.54 -56.69 -42.48
CA ASN A 353 -26.08 -56.41 -41.11
C ASN A 353 -26.34 -54.96 -40.66
N PHE A 354 -27.07 -54.17 -41.45
CA PHE A 354 -27.35 -52.78 -41.10
C PHE A 354 -28.76 -52.65 -40.54
N SER A 355 -28.86 -52.07 -39.36
CA SER A 355 -30.15 -51.74 -38.77
C SER A 355 -30.92 -50.77 -39.66
N ARG A 356 -32.25 -50.85 -39.62
CA ARG A 356 -33.14 -49.91 -40.34
C ARG A 356 -32.76 -48.45 -40.07
N LYS A 357 -32.45 -48.11 -38.81
CA LYS A 357 -32.07 -46.76 -38.39
C LYS A 357 -30.79 -46.27 -39.09
N GLU A 358 -29.78 -47.12 -39.21
CA GLU A 358 -28.53 -46.77 -39.88
C GLU A 358 -28.69 -46.59 -41.38
N VAL A 359 -29.49 -47.43 -42.02
CA VAL A 359 -29.79 -47.33 -43.45
C VAL A 359 -30.54 -46.04 -43.74
N LEU A 360 -31.60 -45.73 -42.98
CA LEU A 360 -32.37 -44.49 -43.16
C LEU A 360 -31.51 -43.25 -42.92
N LYS A 361 -30.59 -43.30 -41.95
CA LYS A 361 -29.61 -42.23 -41.72
C LYS A 361 -28.64 -42.09 -42.89
N ALA A 362 -28.16 -43.18 -43.47
CA ALA A 362 -27.29 -43.14 -44.64
C ALA A 362 -28.01 -42.56 -45.87
N VAL A 363 -29.29 -42.88 -46.06
CA VAL A 363 -30.12 -42.32 -47.15
C VAL A 363 -30.34 -40.82 -46.96
N SER A 364 -30.61 -40.36 -45.74
CA SER A 364 -30.82 -38.92 -45.47
C SER A 364 -29.54 -38.09 -45.63
N MET A 365 -28.38 -38.70 -45.33
CA MET A 365 -27.05 -38.10 -45.50
C MET A 365 -26.46 -38.29 -46.91
N ASP A 366 -27.12 -39.04 -47.80
CA ASP A 366 -26.65 -39.23 -49.17
C ASP A 366 -26.70 -37.90 -49.94
N THR A 367 -25.64 -37.57 -50.67
CA THR A 367 -25.56 -36.35 -51.48
C THR A 367 -25.57 -36.63 -52.99
N SER A 368 -25.73 -37.89 -53.39
CA SER A 368 -25.79 -38.29 -54.79
C SER A 368 -27.13 -37.93 -55.43
N ALA A 369 -27.14 -37.89 -56.76
CA ALA A 369 -28.36 -37.68 -57.55
C ALA A 369 -29.41 -38.79 -57.31
N ASP A 370 -28.99 -39.95 -56.79
CA ASP A 370 -29.85 -41.09 -56.55
C ASP A 370 -30.59 -41.02 -55.20
N ARG A 371 -30.34 -40.01 -54.35
CA ARG A 371 -31.00 -39.89 -53.04
C ARG A 371 -32.53 -39.98 -53.11
N PRO A 372 -33.25 -39.28 -54.01
CA PRO A 372 -34.71 -39.39 -54.08
C PRO A 372 -35.16 -40.82 -54.42
N LYS A 373 -34.43 -41.49 -55.33
CA LYS A 373 -34.69 -42.89 -55.69
C LYS A 373 -34.45 -43.84 -54.52
N LEU A 374 -33.38 -43.62 -53.73
CA LEU A 374 -33.11 -44.38 -52.51
C LEU A 374 -34.18 -44.18 -51.44
N GLN A 375 -34.75 -42.98 -51.30
CA GLN A 375 -35.87 -42.73 -50.38
C GLN A 375 -37.12 -43.53 -50.77
N VAL A 376 -37.42 -43.60 -52.07
CA VAL A 376 -38.53 -44.41 -52.59
C VAL A 376 -38.27 -45.91 -52.37
N VAL A 377 -37.03 -46.37 -52.58
CA VAL A 377 -36.66 -47.76 -52.26
C VAL A 377 -36.83 -48.05 -50.76
N ALA A 378 -36.46 -47.12 -49.87
CA ALA A 378 -36.68 -47.28 -48.42
C ALA A 378 -38.17 -47.38 -48.07
N GLN A 379 -39.02 -46.55 -48.67
CA GLN A 379 -40.48 -46.63 -48.50
C GLN A 379 -41.05 -47.95 -49.02
N PHE A 380 -40.54 -48.44 -50.15
CA PHE A 380 -40.91 -49.74 -50.69
C PHE A 380 -40.53 -50.86 -49.70
N VAL A 381 -39.29 -50.88 -49.20
CA VAL A 381 -38.84 -51.89 -48.22
C VAL A 381 -39.65 -51.81 -46.93
N ASP A 382 -39.97 -50.61 -46.44
CA ASP A 382 -40.86 -50.38 -45.30
C ASP A 382 -42.26 -50.99 -45.52
N ARG A 383 -42.86 -50.76 -46.69
CA ARG A 383 -44.20 -51.25 -47.02
C ARG A 383 -44.27 -52.76 -47.14
N GLU A 384 -43.21 -53.36 -47.67
CA GLU A 384 -43.10 -54.82 -47.86
C GLU A 384 -42.64 -55.55 -46.59
N ASP A 385 -42.42 -54.83 -45.49
CA ASP A 385 -41.84 -55.36 -44.25
C ASP A 385 -40.59 -56.22 -44.51
N ALA A 386 -39.76 -55.74 -45.44
CA ALA A 386 -38.65 -56.50 -46.00
C ALA A 386 -37.30 -56.14 -45.36
N TRP A 387 -37.33 -55.46 -44.22
CA TRP A 387 -36.13 -55.21 -43.44
C TRP A 387 -35.58 -56.52 -42.90
N TRP A 388 -34.26 -56.58 -42.83
CA TRP A 388 -33.63 -57.66 -42.11
C TRP A 388 -33.73 -57.43 -40.61
N GLU A 389 -34.48 -58.30 -39.96
CA GLU A 389 -34.46 -58.47 -38.52
C GLU A 389 -33.31 -59.43 -38.20
N GLY A 390 -32.11 -58.88 -38.01
CA GLY A 390 -30.97 -59.67 -37.54
C GLY A 390 -31.30 -60.38 -36.23
N THR A 391 -30.66 -61.51 -35.99
CA THR A 391 -30.72 -62.23 -34.71
C THR A 391 -30.07 -61.40 -33.61
N GLY A 392 -30.82 -60.49 -32.99
CA GLY A 392 -30.42 -59.70 -31.82
C GLY A 392 -29.41 -58.58 -32.10
N GLU A 393 -29.69 -57.37 -31.60
CA GLU A 393 -28.84 -56.19 -31.72
C GLU A 393 -27.48 -56.33 -30.99
N ASP A 394 -27.27 -57.38 -30.19
CA ASP A 394 -26.12 -57.53 -29.29
C ASP A 394 -24.89 -58.25 -29.89
N ALA A 395 -25.00 -58.95 -31.03
CA ALA A 395 -23.92 -59.87 -31.44
C ALA A 395 -22.77 -59.25 -32.26
N LEU A 396 -22.88 -58.00 -32.72
CA LEU A 396 -21.90 -57.42 -33.67
C LEU A 396 -21.36 -56.03 -33.30
N LEU A 397 -21.93 -55.36 -32.28
CA LEU A 397 -21.49 -54.02 -31.88
C LEU A 397 -20.34 -54.02 -30.85
N GLU A 398 -20.12 -55.11 -30.12
CA GLU A 398 -18.97 -55.21 -29.19
C GLU A 398 -17.61 -55.22 -29.91
N GLU A 399 -17.54 -55.60 -31.20
CA GLU A 399 -16.24 -55.69 -31.92
C GLU A 399 -15.80 -54.43 -32.67
N ILE A 400 -16.65 -53.39 -32.79
CA ILE A 400 -16.30 -52.17 -33.56
C ILE A 400 -16.19 -50.92 -32.67
N GLU A 401 -16.78 -50.93 -31.47
CA GLU A 401 -16.63 -49.80 -30.53
C GLU A 401 -15.30 -49.82 -29.75
N GLU A 402 -14.62 -50.97 -29.65
CA GLU A 402 -13.27 -51.06 -29.08
C GLU A 402 -12.19 -51.05 -30.18
N GLY A 403 -11.74 -49.84 -30.55
CA GLY A 403 -10.35 -49.52 -30.87
C GLY A 403 -9.48 -50.60 -31.52
N GLY A 404 -9.92 -51.22 -32.62
CA GLY A 404 -9.09 -52.11 -33.42
C GLY A 404 -7.94 -51.32 -34.06
N GLU A 405 -6.80 -51.30 -33.38
CA GLU A 405 -5.49 -51.02 -33.96
C GLU A 405 -5.33 -51.89 -35.22
N PHE A 406 -5.57 -51.30 -36.38
CA PHE A 406 -5.13 -51.91 -37.63
C PHE A 406 -3.62 -51.75 -37.71
N PHE A 407 -2.93 -52.87 -37.54
CA PHE A 407 -1.50 -53.03 -37.82
C PHE A 407 -1.12 -52.38 -39.17
N ASP A 408 0.02 -51.67 -39.16
CA ASP A 408 0.69 -51.07 -40.32
C ASP A 408 0.89 -52.04 -41.51
#